data_AF-A0A3M7H522-F1
#
_entry.id   AF-A0A3M7H522-F1
#
_cell.length_a   1.000
_cell.length_b   1.000
_cell.length_c   1.000
_cell.angle_alpha   90.00
_cell.angle_beta   90.00
_cell.angle_gamma   90.00
#
_symmetry.space_group_name_H-M   'P 1'
#
loop_
_entity.id
_entity.type
_entity.pdbx_description
1 polymer ?
#
loop_
_entity_poly.entity_id
_entity_poly.type
_entity_poly.pdbx_seq_one_letter_code
_entity_poly.pdbx_strand_id
1 'polypeptide(L)'
;MSSKLQRLRNILQNGRNKLLPSGDAVASLPILDMFLHNWHLGVTSFGGPTVHFQIFNRLFVEKYQWLDEQSYQEMFALCQALSGPGSTKMHYAINVLRYGVLIGVLAFFIWSLPMAMAAFGLSLGVANIGDELPAPAYALLSGLNAATVGIIALAAVQLSNKAITDTLTRTLVFFGATAGALYNALWYFPVLLAGGGLITVLWDLKLLPKLLRSGKRRIAPELESTSADIELASTDNPQRQQMSEAGLHQRYQAPNSVAEPEEFAGQRTESSDAVASSNRLKGWKQGTLILISFFVAFTVVMVLRGTLSGRSRGFDVFANLFLAGTIIFGGGPVVIPLLREYVVAEGW
;
A
#
# COMPACT_ATOMS: atom_id res chain seq x y z
N MET A 1 -25.65 -21.13 -41.27
CA MET A 1 -25.06 -21.85 -40.12
C MET A 1 -24.91 -21.02 -38.82
N SER A 2 -25.46 -19.79 -38.73
CA SER A 2 -25.13 -18.85 -37.63
C SER A 2 -26.00 -18.96 -36.35
N SER A 3 -27.32 -19.13 -36.47
CA SER A 3 -28.24 -18.93 -35.32
C SER A 3 -28.09 -19.96 -34.18
N LYS A 4 -27.77 -21.23 -34.48
CA LYS A 4 -27.54 -22.25 -33.44
C LYS A 4 -26.33 -21.92 -32.56
N LEU A 5 -25.25 -21.41 -33.16
CA LEU A 5 -24.03 -21.01 -32.43
C LEU A 5 -24.29 -19.76 -31.56
N GLN A 6 -25.03 -18.77 -32.08
CA GLN A 6 -25.44 -17.61 -31.27
C GLN A 6 -26.36 -18.02 -30.11
N ARG A 7 -27.31 -18.93 -30.34
CA ARG A 7 -28.21 -19.43 -29.28
C ARG A 7 -27.43 -20.19 -28.20
N LEU A 8 -26.47 -21.04 -28.60
CA LEU A 8 -25.58 -21.74 -27.66
C LEU A 8 -24.70 -20.75 -26.86
N ARG A 9 -24.11 -19.76 -27.53
CA ARG A 9 -23.31 -18.70 -26.89
C ARG A 9 -24.13 -17.91 -25.88
N ASN A 10 -25.36 -17.52 -26.21
CA ASN A 10 -26.23 -16.78 -25.30
C ASN A 10 -26.68 -17.63 -24.11
N ILE A 11 -26.95 -18.93 -24.30
CA ILE A 11 -27.23 -19.87 -23.19
C ILE A 11 -26.00 -19.99 -22.27
N LEU A 12 -24.80 -20.15 -22.83
CA LEU A 12 -23.55 -20.21 -22.08
C LEU A 12 -23.24 -18.89 -21.35
N GLN A 13 -23.46 -17.73 -21.98
CA GLN A 13 -23.27 -16.42 -21.34
C GLN A 13 -24.29 -16.18 -20.23
N ASN A 14 -25.57 -16.53 -20.42
CA ASN A 14 -26.59 -16.40 -19.38
C ASN A 14 -26.36 -17.38 -18.21
N GLY A 15 -25.94 -18.61 -18.51
CA GLY A 15 -25.52 -19.57 -17.48
C GLY A 15 -24.30 -19.08 -16.70
N ARG A 16 -23.28 -18.58 -17.41
CA ARG A 16 -22.09 -17.99 -16.80
C ARG A 16 -22.43 -16.78 -15.93
N ASN A 17 -23.22 -15.84 -16.40
CA ASN A 17 -23.56 -14.63 -15.65
C ASN A 17 -24.45 -14.92 -14.43
N LYS A 18 -25.19 -16.04 -14.41
CA LYS A 18 -25.89 -16.55 -13.21
C LYS A 18 -24.97 -17.21 -12.19
N LEU A 19 -23.83 -17.77 -12.62
CA LEU A 19 -22.84 -18.45 -11.78
C LEU A 19 -21.68 -17.53 -11.35
N LEU A 20 -21.39 -16.50 -12.15
CA LEU A 20 -20.31 -15.52 -12.02
C LEU A 20 -20.86 -14.12 -12.35
N PRO A 21 -21.69 -13.54 -11.48
CA PRO A 21 -22.13 -12.15 -11.61
C PRO A 21 -20.97 -11.15 -11.46
N SER A 22 -21.05 -10.04 -12.19
CA SER A 22 -20.18 -8.86 -12.06
C SER A 22 -20.97 -7.71 -11.42
N GLY A 23 -20.30 -6.68 -10.88
CA GLY A 23 -20.95 -5.65 -10.07
C GLY A 23 -21.22 -6.17 -8.65
N ASP A 24 -22.29 -5.74 -7.98
CA ASP A 24 -22.57 -6.08 -6.57
C ASP A 24 -23.17 -7.47 -6.31
N ALA A 25 -23.77 -8.10 -7.33
CA ALA A 25 -24.49 -9.36 -7.14
C ALA A 25 -23.56 -10.54 -6.80
N VAL A 26 -23.92 -11.36 -5.82
CA VAL A 26 -23.25 -12.62 -5.46
C VAL A 26 -24.07 -13.80 -5.99
N ALA A 27 -23.42 -14.84 -6.49
CA ALA A 27 -24.14 -16.02 -7.01
C ALA A 27 -24.85 -16.80 -5.89
N SER A 28 -25.83 -17.64 -6.26
CA SER A 28 -26.56 -18.49 -5.31
C SER A 28 -25.70 -19.53 -4.57
N LEU A 29 -24.46 -19.76 -5.03
CA LEU A 29 -23.44 -20.58 -4.36
C LEU A 29 -22.18 -19.73 -4.10
N PRO A 30 -22.15 -18.91 -3.02
CA PRO A 30 -21.06 -17.96 -2.75
C PRO A 30 -19.67 -18.61 -2.66
N ILE A 31 -19.58 -19.86 -2.20
CA ILE A 31 -18.31 -20.61 -2.12
C ILE A 31 -17.77 -20.94 -3.51
N LEU A 32 -18.64 -21.36 -4.44
CA LEU A 32 -18.24 -21.70 -5.81
C LEU A 32 -17.89 -20.44 -6.61
N ASP A 33 -18.64 -19.36 -6.42
CA ASP A 33 -18.38 -18.05 -7.00
C ASP A 33 -17.01 -17.50 -6.56
N MET A 34 -16.76 -17.50 -5.24
CA MET A 34 -15.46 -17.14 -4.68
C MET A 34 -14.33 -18.04 -5.22
N PHE A 35 -14.52 -19.37 -5.24
CA PHE A 35 -13.50 -20.29 -5.75
C PHE A 35 -13.16 -19.97 -7.21
N LEU A 36 -14.16 -19.87 -8.10
CA LEU A 36 -13.97 -19.60 -9.52
C LEU A 36 -13.32 -18.24 -9.79
N HIS A 37 -13.59 -17.22 -8.96
CA HIS A 37 -12.94 -15.92 -9.04
C HIS A 37 -11.49 -15.92 -8.50
N ASN A 38 -11.17 -16.73 -7.48
CA ASN A 38 -9.90 -16.58 -6.74
C ASN A 38 -8.88 -17.72 -6.95
N TRP A 39 -9.27 -18.93 -7.36
CA TRP A 39 -8.35 -20.10 -7.45
C TRP A 39 -7.09 -19.81 -8.28
N HIS A 40 -7.26 -19.13 -9.41
CA HIS A 40 -6.17 -18.82 -10.33
C HIS A 40 -5.13 -17.88 -9.70
N LEU A 41 -5.51 -17.02 -8.75
CA LEU A 41 -4.61 -16.05 -8.13
C LEU A 41 -3.47 -16.74 -7.35
N GLY A 42 -3.75 -17.87 -6.70
CA GLY A 42 -2.73 -18.64 -5.97
C GLY A 42 -1.66 -19.28 -6.87
N VAL A 43 -1.91 -19.34 -8.19
CA VAL A 43 -1.03 -19.95 -9.20
C VAL A 43 -0.49 -18.93 -10.21
N THR A 44 -1.08 -17.72 -10.32
CA THR A 44 -0.65 -16.69 -11.28
C THR A 44 -0.12 -15.40 -10.64
N SER A 45 -0.35 -15.17 -9.34
CA SER A 45 0.14 -13.98 -8.64
C SER A 45 1.60 -14.16 -8.21
N PHE A 46 2.51 -13.98 -9.17
CA PHE A 46 3.95 -13.87 -8.94
C PHE A 46 4.43 -12.42 -9.08
N GLY A 47 5.63 -12.11 -8.57
CA GLY A 47 6.23 -10.78 -8.65
C GLY A 47 6.09 -9.91 -7.39
N GLY A 48 5.42 -10.42 -6.34
CA GLY A 48 5.37 -9.76 -5.03
C GLY A 48 4.34 -8.63 -4.94
N PRO A 49 4.26 -7.94 -3.78
CA PRO A 49 3.12 -7.10 -3.44
C PRO A 49 2.75 -6.04 -4.49
N THR A 50 3.74 -5.35 -5.09
CA THR A 50 3.49 -4.33 -6.12
C THR A 50 2.74 -4.88 -7.33
N VAL A 51 3.15 -6.07 -7.82
CA VAL A 51 2.48 -6.75 -8.95
C VAL A 51 1.10 -7.26 -8.51
N HIS A 52 1.01 -7.79 -7.29
CA HIS A 52 -0.24 -8.29 -6.72
C HIS A 52 -1.30 -7.18 -6.65
N PHE A 53 -0.95 -5.98 -6.13
CA PHE A 53 -1.86 -4.83 -6.11
C PHE A 53 -2.31 -4.44 -7.52
N GLN A 54 -1.41 -4.39 -8.51
CA GLN A 54 -1.80 -4.10 -9.89
C GLN A 54 -2.76 -5.16 -10.46
N ILE A 55 -2.54 -6.44 -10.15
CA ILE A 55 -3.47 -7.54 -10.50
C ILE A 55 -4.83 -7.32 -9.84
N PHE A 56 -4.90 -6.89 -8.59
CA PHE A 56 -6.16 -6.69 -7.86
C PHE A 56 -6.94 -5.47 -8.28
N ASN A 57 -6.27 -4.37 -8.64
CA ASN A 57 -6.93 -3.23 -9.25
C ASN A 57 -7.57 -3.66 -10.60
N ARG A 58 -6.77 -4.26 -11.50
CA ARG A 58 -7.26 -4.76 -12.80
C ARG A 58 -8.39 -5.80 -12.67
N LEU A 59 -8.35 -6.67 -11.66
CA LEU A 59 -9.37 -7.70 -11.48
C LEU A 59 -10.58 -7.20 -10.71
N PHE A 60 -10.43 -6.70 -9.49
CA PHE A 60 -11.54 -6.37 -8.59
C PHE A 60 -12.13 -4.98 -8.83
N VAL A 61 -11.35 -4.03 -9.36
CA VAL A 61 -11.87 -2.74 -9.84
C VAL A 61 -12.29 -2.88 -11.31
N GLU A 62 -11.35 -2.95 -12.26
CA GLU A 62 -11.68 -2.83 -13.69
C GLU A 62 -12.57 -3.96 -14.25
N LYS A 63 -12.24 -5.24 -13.96
CA LYS A 63 -12.87 -6.39 -14.63
C LYS A 63 -14.13 -6.91 -13.94
N TYR A 64 -14.09 -7.06 -12.63
CA TYR A 64 -15.19 -7.63 -11.83
C TYR A 64 -16.12 -6.57 -11.24
N GLN A 65 -15.63 -5.32 -11.12
CA GLN A 65 -16.39 -4.17 -10.60
C GLN A 65 -16.98 -4.47 -9.21
N TRP A 66 -16.15 -5.03 -8.33
CA TRP A 66 -16.49 -5.31 -6.92
C TRP A 66 -16.17 -4.14 -5.99
N LEU A 67 -15.28 -3.24 -6.44
CA LEU A 67 -14.79 -2.07 -5.72
C LEU A 67 -14.64 -0.93 -6.72
N ASP A 68 -14.88 0.29 -6.26
CA ASP A 68 -14.48 1.49 -6.97
C ASP A 68 -13.01 1.84 -6.65
N GLU A 69 -12.45 2.80 -7.39
CA GLU A 69 -11.05 3.22 -7.21
C GLU A 69 -10.82 3.83 -5.81
N GLN A 70 -11.78 4.55 -5.23
CA GLN A 70 -11.61 5.15 -3.90
C GLN A 70 -11.54 4.05 -2.82
N SER A 71 -12.50 3.12 -2.76
CA SER A 71 -12.46 2.01 -1.78
C SER A 71 -11.21 1.15 -1.96
N TYR A 72 -10.73 0.98 -3.20
CA TYR A 72 -9.48 0.30 -3.48
C TYR A 72 -8.27 1.03 -2.86
N GLN A 73 -8.14 2.35 -3.05
CA GLN A 73 -7.04 3.14 -2.49
C GLN A 73 -7.09 3.22 -0.96
N GLU A 74 -8.28 3.38 -0.37
CA GLU A 74 -8.47 3.37 1.09
C GLU A 74 -8.06 2.03 1.71
N MET A 75 -8.49 0.92 1.10
CA MET A 75 -8.13 -0.42 1.55
C MET A 75 -6.64 -0.74 1.31
N PHE A 76 -6.05 -0.23 0.23
CA PHE A 76 -4.59 -0.29 0.02
C PHE A 76 -3.85 0.42 1.15
N ALA A 77 -4.22 1.67 1.48
CA ALA A 77 -3.61 2.43 2.57
C ALA A 77 -3.73 1.71 3.93
N LEU A 78 -4.91 1.18 4.25
CA LEU A 78 -5.13 0.37 5.45
C LEU A 78 -4.24 -0.89 5.48
N CYS A 79 -4.08 -1.56 4.33
CA CYS A 79 -3.20 -2.73 4.21
C CYS A 79 -1.71 -2.40 4.35
N GLN A 80 -1.27 -1.17 4.07
CA GLN A 80 0.11 -0.73 4.34
C GLN A 80 0.31 -0.30 5.80
N ALA A 81 -0.71 0.26 6.45
CA ALA A 81 -0.62 0.77 7.82
C ALA A 81 -0.49 -0.33 8.89
N LEU A 82 -1.13 -1.49 8.68
CA LEU A 82 -1.13 -2.61 9.61
C LEU A 82 0.06 -3.57 9.36
N SER A 83 0.45 -4.37 10.36
CA SER A 83 1.40 -5.48 10.14
C SER A 83 0.81 -6.59 9.28
N GLY A 84 1.65 -7.51 8.81
CA GLY A 84 1.33 -8.63 7.92
C GLY A 84 1.52 -8.35 6.43
N PRO A 85 1.51 -9.40 5.58
CA PRO A 85 1.76 -9.29 4.14
C PRO A 85 0.66 -8.49 3.40
N GLY A 86 1.02 -7.32 2.87
CA GLY A 86 0.09 -6.34 2.30
C GLY A 86 -0.87 -6.89 1.23
N SER A 87 -0.36 -7.63 0.24
CA SER A 87 -1.20 -8.19 -0.84
C SER A 87 -2.21 -9.22 -0.32
N THR A 88 -1.81 -10.04 0.64
CA THR A 88 -2.65 -11.11 1.19
C THR A 88 -3.74 -10.54 2.10
N LYS A 89 -3.42 -9.50 2.88
CA LYS A 89 -4.42 -8.73 3.65
C LYS A 89 -5.44 -8.09 2.73
N MET A 90 -5.00 -7.49 1.63
CA MET A 90 -5.92 -6.86 0.69
C MET A 90 -6.87 -7.87 0.06
N HIS A 91 -6.37 -9.00 -0.43
CA HIS A 91 -7.22 -10.07 -0.97
C HIS A 91 -8.20 -10.68 0.05
N TYR A 92 -7.73 -10.90 1.27
CA TYR A 92 -8.59 -11.34 2.37
C TYR A 92 -9.70 -10.30 2.63
N ALA A 93 -9.35 -9.02 2.77
CA ALA A 93 -10.31 -7.95 2.99
C ALA A 93 -11.34 -7.84 1.85
N ILE A 94 -10.90 -7.89 0.58
CA ILE A 94 -11.79 -7.90 -0.59
C ILE A 94 -12.79 -9.06 -0.53
N ASN A 95 -12.33 -10.27 -0.24
CA ASN A 95 -13.21 -11.44 -0.16
C ASN A 95 -14.09 -11.46 1.10
N VAL A 96 -13.65 -10.87 2.22
CA VAL A 96 -14.48 -10.68 3.43
C VAL A 96 -15.59 -9.66 3.18
N LEU A 97 -15.29 -8.54 2.52
CA LEU A 97 -16.28 -7.53 2.13
C LEU A 97 -17.33 -8.12 1.17
N ARG A 98 -16.89 -8.96 0.23
CA ARG A 98 -17.77 -9.58 -0.78
C ARG A 98 -18.60 -10.74 -0.25
N TYR A 99 -17.97 -11.70 0.44
CA TYR A 99 -18.56 -12.99 0.78
C TYR A 99 -18.71 -13.25 2.28
N GLY A 100 -18.33 -12.28 3.13
CA GLY A 100 -18.32 -12.41 4.58
C GLY A 100 -17.10 -13.18 5.12
N VAL A 101 -16.91 -13.10 6.44
CA VAL A 101 -15.70 -13.58 7.14
C VAL A 101 -15.34 -15.04 6.83
N LEU A 102 -16.31 -15.96 6.92
CA LEU A 102 -16.05 -17.40 6.77
C LEU A 102 -15.53 -17.75 5.36
N ILE A 103 -16.12 -17.14 4.33
CA ILE A 103 -15.74 -17.40 2.93
C ILE A 103 -14.46 -16.63 2.58
N GLY A 104 -14.23 -15.45 3.18
CA GLY A 104 -12.94 -14.75 3.09
C GLY A 104 -11.77 -15.54 3.67
N VAL A 105 -11.96 -16.25 4.79
CA VAL A 105 -10.96 -17.19 5.34
C VAL A 105 -10.69 -18.34 4.37
N LEU A 106 -11.73 -18.90 3.75
CA LEU A 106 -11.57 -19.95 2.73
C LEU A 106 -10.83 -19.43 1.48
N ALA A 107 -11.11 -18.20 1.04
CA ALA A 107 -10.42 -17.53 -0.05
C ALA A 107 -8.92 -17.36 0.23
N PHE A 108 -8.56 -16.96 1.45
CA PHE A 108 -7.16 -16.87 1.89
C PHE A 108 -6.42 -18.21 1.75
N PHE A 109 -7.04 -19.32 2.13
CA PHE A 109 -6.45 -20.66 1.95
C PHE A 109 -6.35 -21.06 0.47
N ILE A 110 -7.38 -20.81 -0.34
CA ILE A 110 -7.39 -21.11 -1.78
C ILE A 110 -6.27 -20.36 -2.53
N TRP A 111 -5.98 -19.11 -2.16
CA TRP A 111 -4.81 -18.38 -2.66
C TRP A 111 -3.49 -18.96 -2.14
N SER A 112 -3.38 -19.20 -0.83
CA SER A 112 -2.07 -19.40 -0.19
C SER A 112 -1.56 -20.84 -0.27
N LEU A 113 -2.46 -21.82 -0.24
CA LEU A 113 -2.10 -23.23 -0.25
C LEU A 113 -1.36 -23.69 -1.51
N PRO A 114 -1.75 -23.32 -2.76
CA PRO A 114 -1.05 -23.77 -3.96
C PRO A 114 0.46 -23.45 -3.94
N MET A 115 0.83 -22.22 -3.55
CA MET A 115 2.22 -21.81 -3.47
C MET A 115 2.95 -22.41 -2.26
N ALA A 116 2.27 -22.55 -1.10
CA ALA A 116 2.83 -23.22 0.06
C ALA A 116 3.11 -24.71 -0.22
N MET A 117 2.20 -25.40 -0.91
CA MET A 117 2.36 -26.80 -1.35
C MET A 117 3.47 -26.94 -2.39
N ALA A 118 3.60 -26.01 -3.33
CA ALA A 118 4.71 -25.99 -4.29
C ALA A 118 6.06 -25.81 -3.60
N ALA A 119 6.17 -24.88 -2.64
CA ALA A 119 7.37 -24.66 -1.85
C ALA A 119 7.71 -25.87 -0.94
N PHE A 120 6.70 -26.48 -0.32
CA PHE A 120 6.88 -27.69 0.49
C PHE A 120 7.31 -28.90 -0.36
N GLY A 121 6.70 -29.09 -1.53
CA GLY A 121 7.10 -30.13 -2.48
C GLY A 121 8.52 -29.93 -3.01
N LEU A 122 8.92 -28.69 -3.27
CA LEU A 122 10.31 -28.34 -3.61
C LEU A 122 11.25 -28.68 -2.44
N SER A 123 10.87 -28.34 -1.20
CA SER A 123 11.66 -28.64 0.00
C SER A 123 11.87 -30.14 0.18
N LEU A 124 10.82 -30.96 0.02
CA LEU A 124 10.93 -32.43 0.03
C LEU A 124 11.82 -32.95 -1.10
N GLY A 125 11.75 -32.36 -2.29
CA GLY A 125 12.64 -32.70 -3.40
C GLY A 125 14.11 -32.41 -3.08
N VAL A 126 14.40 -31.23 -2.53
CA VAL A 126 15.75 -30.81 -2.14
C VAL A 126 16.29 -31.63 -0.96
N ALA A 127 15.45 -32.03 -0.01
CA ALA A 127 15.85 -32.88 1.13
C ALA A 127 16.31 -34.29 0.74
N ASN A 128 16.09 -34.71 -0.51
CA ASN A 128 16.61 -35.97 -1.06
C ASN A 128 17.88 -35.78 -1.94
N ILE A 129 18.36 -34.54 -2.07
CA ILE A 129 19.64 -34.21 -2.71
C ILE A 129 20.72 -34.23 -1.61
N GLY A 130 21.93 -34.69 -1.94
CA GLY A 130 23.07 -34.63 -1.03
C GLY A 130 23.57 -33.19 -0.79
N ASP A 131 24.68 -33.05 -0.09
CA ASP A 131 25.23 -31.75 0.33
C ASP A 131 25.57 -30.80 -0.86
N GLU A 132 25.72 -31.34 -2.07
CA GLU A 132 25.94 -30.58 -3.30
C GLU A 132 24.73 -30.63 -4.24
N LEU A 133 24.25 -29.47 -4.68
CA LEU A 133 23.22 -29.38 -5.71
C LEU A 133 23.76 -29.86 -7.07
N PRO A 134 22.97 -30.61 -7.88
CA PRO A 134 23.34 -30.94 -9.25
C PRO A 134 23.71 -29.69 -10.06
N ALA A 135 24.77 -29.76 -10.86
CA ALA A 135 25.29 -28.60 -11.59
C ALA A 135 24.23 -27.77 -12.37
N PRO A 136 23.20 -28.38 -13.03
CA PRO A 136 22.13 -27.61 -13.67
C PRO A 136 21.26 -26.82 -12.67
N ALA A 137 20.99 -27.40 -11.49
CA ALA A 137 20.22 -26.74 -10.43
C ALA A 137 21.02 -25.60 -9.78
N TYR A 138 22.32 -25.81 -9.54
CA TYR A 138 23.22 -24.76 -9.07
C TYR A 138 23.30 -23.58 -10.06
N ALA A 139 23.50 -23.88 -11.36
CA ALA A 139 23.52 -22.86 -12.41
C ALA A 139 22.20 -22.08 -12.50
N LEU A 140 21.05 -22.76 -12.38
CA LEU A 140 19.74 -22.13 -12.36
C LEU A 140 19.54 -21.22 -11.14
N LEU A 141 19.90 -21.69 -9.93
CA LEU A 141 19.81 -20.88 -8.70
C LEU A 141 20.74 -19.67 -8.74
N SER A 142 21.96 -19.83 -9.25
CA SER A 142 22.91 -18.72 -9.45
C SER A 142 22.36 -17.69 -10.44
N GLY A 143 21.77 -18.14 -11.55
CA GLY A 143 21.08 -17.27 -12.52
C GLY A 143 19.87 -16.55 -11.93
N LEU A 144 19.05 -17.23 -11.12
CA LEU A 144 17.91 -16.63 -10.41
C LEU A 144 18.37 -15.56 -9.42
N ASN A 145 19.43 -15.82 -8.64
CA ASN A 145 20.00 -14.84 -7.72
C ASN A 145 20.50 -13.58 -8.46
N ALA A 146 21.20 -13.76 -9.60
CA ALA A 146 21.63 -12.63 -10.44
C ALA A 146 20.45 -11.85 -11.03
N ALA A 147 19.39 -12.55 -11.49
CA ALA A 147 18.17 -11.91 -11.97
C ALA A 147 17.44 -11.13 -10.86
N THR A 148 17.41 -11.65 -9.63
CA THR A 148 16.86 -10.94 -8.45
C THR A 148 17.60 -9.63 -8.18
N VAL A 149 18.93 -9.60 -8.27
CA VAL A 149 19.71 -8.34 -8.14
C VAL A 149 19.30 -7.34 -9.24
N GLY A 150 19.13 -7.80 -10.49
CA GLY A 150 18.65 -6.96 -11.58
C GLY A 150 17.25 -6.37 -11.35
N ILE A 151 16.31 -7.17 -10.83
CA ILE A 151 14.96 -6.72 -10.47
C ILE A 151 14.98 -5.70 -9.33
N ILE A 152 15.81 -5.93 -8.29
CA ILE A 152 15.97 -4.99 -7.17
C ILE A 152 16.57 -3.67 -7.68
N ALA A 153 17.57 -3.71 -8.55
CA ALA A 153 18.16 -2.51 -9.16
C ALA A 153 17.13 -1.74 -10.01
N LEU A 154 16.32 -2.43 -10.82
CA LEU A 154 15.25 -1.80 -11.59
C LEU A 154 14.21 -1.13 -10.69
N ALA A 155 13.77 -1.81 -9.62
CA ALA A 155 12.84 -1.25 -8.65
C ALA A 155 13.41 -0.03 -7.93
N ALA A 156 14.70 -0.06 -7.56
CA ALA A 156 15.41 1.05 -6.94
C ALA A 156 15.49 2.27 -7.88
N VAL A 157 15.79 2.08 -9.17
CA VAL A 157 15.80 3.16 -10.17
C VAL A 157 14.40 3.74 -10.39
N GLN A 158 13.38 2.88 -10.51
CA GLN A 158 11.98 3.35 -10.66
C GLN A 158 11.49 4.14 -9.46
N LEU A 159 11.87 3.72 -8.23
CA LEU A 159 11.55 4.45 -7.01
C LEU A 159 12.34 5.76 -6.91
N SER A 160 13.63 5.73 -7.22
CA SER A 160 14.52 6.90 -7.28
C SER A 160 13.95 8.00 -8.17
N ASN A 161 13.53 7.65 -9.40
CA ASN A 161 12.97 8.61 -10.36
C ASN A 161 11.65 9.25 -9.91
N LYS A 162 10.94 8.66 -8.94
CA LYS A 162 9.70 9.20 -8.36
C LYS A 162 9.91 9.95 -7.04
N ALA A 163 10.84 9.48 -6.22
CA ALA A 163 11.07 9.99 -4.87
C ALA A 163 12.12 11.11 -4.82
N ILE A 164 13.16 11.04 -5.66
CA ILE A 164 14.28 12.00 -5.64
C ILE A 164 14.00 13.14 -6.62
N THR A 165 13.20 14.11 -6.18
CA THR A 165 12.83 15.29 -6.98
C THR A 165 13.73 16.50 -6.71
N ASP A 166 14.31 16.60 -5.52
CA ASP A 166 15.06 17.77 -5.04
C ASP A 166 16.48 17.43 -4.54
N THR A 167 17.29 18.47 -4.33
CA THR A 167 18.69 18.35 -3.90
C THR A 167 18.85 17.77 -2.49
N LEU A 168 17.94 18.10 -1.56
CA LEU A 168 17.98 17.57 -0.19
C LEU A 168 17.67 16.08 -0.19
N THR A 169 16.62 15.64 -0.88
CA THR A 169 16.29 14.21 -1.02
C THR A 169 17.42 13.45 -1.71
N ARG A 170 18.08 14.06 -2.71
CA ARG A 170 19.26 13.45 -3.35
C ARG A 170 20.44 13.29 -2.38
N THR A 171 20.71 14.28 -1.52
CA THR A 171 21.74 14.15 -0.48
C THR A 171 21.37 13.13 0.59
N LEU A 172 20.11 13.07 1.02
CA LEU A 172 19.62 12.09 1.98
C LEU A 172 19.77 10.66 1.45
N VAL A 173 19.42 10.41 0.19
CA VAL A 173 19.61 9.09 -0.43
C VAL A 173 21.08 8.73 -0.57
N PHE A 174 21.95 9.67 -0.97
CA PHE A 174 23.39 9.40 -1.07
C PHE A 174 23.99 9.03 0.29
N PHE A 175 23.82 9.88 1.32
CA PHE A 175 24.37 9.61 2.65
C PHE A 175 23.70 8.41 3.31
N GLY A 176 22.39 8.21 3.14
CA GLY A 176 21.67 7.04 3.67
C GLY A 176 22.14 5.73 3.03
N ALA A 177 22.39 5.72 1.71
CA ALA A 177 22.93 4.55 1.02
C ALA A 177 24.37 4.24 1.44
N THR A 178 25.25 5.25 1.52
CA THR A 178 26.61 5.08 2.03
C THR A 178 26.62 4.59 3.49
N ALA A 179 25.77 5.16 4.34
CA ALA A 179 25.64 4.77 5.74
C ALA A 179 25.16 3.31 5.88
N GLY A 180 24.11 2.92 5.15
CA GLY A 180 23.60 1.53 5.15
C GLY A 180 24.59 0.52 4.58
N ALA A 181 25.42 0.91 3.60
CA ALA A 181 26.48 0.05 3.07
C ALA A 181 27.63 -0.16 4.08
N LEU A 182 27.95 0.85 4.89
CA LEU A 182 29.03 0.79 5.88
C LEU A 182 28.62 0.17 7.22
N TYR A 183 27.33 0.24 7.60
CA TYR A 183 26.86 -0.25 8.90
C TYR A 183 25.54 -1.04 8.80
N ASN A 184 25.66 -2.36 8.89
CA ASN A 184 24.53 -3.30 8.81
C ASN A 184 24.06 -3.72 10.22
N ALA A 185 23.21 -2.90 10.83
CA ALA A 185 22.49 -3.27 12.06
C ALA A 185 20.99 -2.96 11.95
N LEU A 186 20.13 -3.86 12.43
CA LEU A 186 18.67 -3.74 12.27
C LEU A 186 18.10 -2.45 12.89
N TRP A 187 18.67 -1.98 14.00
CA TRP A 187 18.25 -0.74 14.67
C TRP A 187 18.59 0.53 13.87
N TYR A 188 19.56 0.44 12.95
CA TYR A 188 20.08 1.61 12.23
C TYR A 188 19.13 2.10 11.14
N PHE A 189 18.42 1.18 10.46
CA PHE A 189 17.46 1.55 9.41
C PHE A 189 16.29 2.41 9.92
N PRO A 190 15.62 2.09 11.07
CA PRO A 190 14.66 2.99 11.69
C PRO A 190 15.24 4.37 12.06
N VAL A 191 16.49 4.43 12.53
CA VAL A 191 17.16 5.69 12.88
C VAL A 191 17.43 6.54 11.63
N LEU A 192 17.89 5.94 10.53
CA LEU A 192 18.02 6.62 9.24
C LEU A 192 16.67 7.12 8.71
N LEU A 193 15.60 6.32 8.83
CA LEU A 193 14.25 6.71 8.41
C LEU A 193 13.74 7.91 9.23
N ALA A 194 13.83 7.84 10.56
CA ALA A 194 13.37 8.89 11.46
C ALA A 194 14.21 10.18 11.32
N GLY A 195 15.54 10.04 11.20
CA GLY A 195 16.45 11.15 10.97
C GLY A 195 16.21 11.84 9.62
N GLY A 196 16.07 11.06 8.54
CA GLY A 196 15.73 11.59 7.22
C GLY A 196 14.38 12.30 7.20
N GLY A 197 13.34 11.69 7.78
CA GLY A 197 12.02 12.30 7.94
C GLY A 197 12.07 13.62 8.73
N LEU A 198 12.80 13.66 9.84
CA LEU A 198 12.97 14.87 10.66
C LEU A 198 13.69 15.98 9.89
N ILE A 199 14.76 15.65 9.13
CA ILE A 199 15.48 16.60 8.28
C ILE A 199 14.54 17.20 7.22
N THR A 200 13.75 16.37 6.54
CA THR A 200 12.76 16.84 5.55
C THR A 200 11.71 17.75 6.18
N VAL A 201 11.15 17.39 7.35
CA VAL A 201 10.17 18.23 8.06
C VAL A 201 10.76 19.57 8.50
N LEU A 202 11.99 19.59 9.04
CA LEU A 202 12.66 20.83 9.47
C LEU A 202 12.97 21.77 8.30
N TRP A 203 13.28 21.20 7.13
CA TRP A 203 13.51 21.93 5.89
C TRP A 203 12.21 22.54 5.35
N ASP A 204 11.16 21.73 5.21
CA ASP A 204 9.88 22.13 4.61
C ASP A 204 9.14 23.19 5.45
N LEU A 205 9.17 23.04 6.78
CA LEU A 205 8.65 24.05 7.72
C LEU A 205 9.47 25.36 7.76
N LYS A 206 10.59 25.44 7.03
CA LYS A 206 11.53 26.58 7.00
C LYS A 206 11.95 27.02 8.42
N LEU A 207 12.12 26.04 9.33
CA LEU A 207 12.49 26.30 10.73
C LEU A 207 13.93 26.81 10.85
N LEU A 208 14.86 26.30 10.03
CA LEU A 208 16.26 26.76 9.96
C LEU A 208 16.39 28.30 9.80
N PRO A 209 15.84 28.93 8.73
CA PRO A 209 15.97 30.38 8.54
C PRO A 209 15.21 31.21 9.58
N LYS A 210 14.14 30.68 10.21
CA LYS A 210 13.42 31.36 11.29
C LYS A 210 14.23 31.40 12.59
N LEU A 211 14.85 30.28 12.99
CA LEU A 211 15.72 30.21 14.17
C LEU A 211 16.98 31.08 14.00
N LEU A 212 17.64 30.99 12.84
CA LEU A 212 18.83 31.80 12.54
C LEU A 212 18.54 33.31 12.49
N ARG A 213 17.38 33.74 11.97
CA ARG A 213 16.96 35.15 12.01
C ARG A 213 16.58 35.63 13.41
N SER A 214 16.04 34.76 14.26
CA SER A 214 15.74 35.10 15.66
C SER A 214 17.01 35.43 16.45
N GLY A 215 18.08 34.65 16.26
CA GLY A 215 19.39 34.93 16.85
C GLY A 215 20.03 36.24 16.34
N LYS A 216 19.95 36.51 15.03
CA LYS A 216 20.60 37.68 14.42
C LYS A 216 19.95 39.03 14.78
N ARG A 217 18.72 39.03 15.32
CA ARG A 217 18.00 40.26 15.72
C ARG A 217 18.39 40.80 17.11
N ARG A 218 19.30 40.13 17.83
CA ARG A 218 19.85 40.59 19.12
C ARG A 218 21.24 41.24 19.02
N ILE A 219 21.83 41.32 17.81
CA ILE A 219 23.17 41.89 17.59
C ILE A 219 23.12 42.91 16.45
N ALA A 220 22.56 44.07 16.76
CA ALA A 220 22.72 45.30 15.99
C ALA A 220 22.63 46.48 16.99
N PRO A 221 23.76 47.06 17.42
CA PRO A 221 23.74 48.22 18.30
C PRO A 221 23.32 49.47 17.52
N GLU A 222 22.62 50.34 18.22
CA GLU A 222 22.17 51.66 17.81
C GLU A 222 23.38 52.58 17.53
N LEU A 223 23.40 53.25 16.37
CA LEU A 223 24.30 54.36 16.09
C LEU A 223 23.53 55.47 15.36
N GLU A 224 23.11 56.45 16.15
CA GLU A 224 22.50 57.71 15.74
C GLU A 224 23.59 58.75 15.41
N SER A 225 23.44 59.45 14.28
CA SER A 225 23.85 60.86 14.04
C SER A 225 23.64 61.14 12.55
N THR A 226 22.65 61.94 12.14
CA THR A 226 22.62 63.41 12.22
C THR A 226 23.72 64.06 11.37
N SER A 227 23.38 64.31 10.11
CA SER A 227 23.92 65.40 9.30
C SER A 227 22.80 65.88 8.39
N ALA A 228 22.25 67.05 8.70
CA ALA A 228 21.27 67.72 7.85
C ALA A 228 22.01 68.48 6.75
N ASP A 229 21.48 68.45 5.53
CA ASP A 229 21.71 69.49 4.54
C ASP A 229 20.38 69.87 3.89
N ILE A 230 20.23 71.16 3.63
CA ILE A 230 19.01 71.82 3.18
C ILE A 230 19.24 72.30 1.75
N GLU A 231 18.36 71.96 0.82
CA GLU A 231 18.23 72.74 -0.42
C GLU A 231 16.77 72.86 -0.88
N LEU A 232 16.43 74.01 -1.47
CA LEU A 232 15.07 74.52 -1.61
C LEU A 232 14.44 74.29 -3.00
N ALA A 233 13.11 74.12 -2.97
CA ALA A 233 12.10 74.69 -3.87
C ALA A 233 12.14 74.52 -5.41
N SER A 234 10.91 74.31 -5.92
CA SER A 234 10.37 74.52 -7.30
C SER A 234 10.44 73.33 -8.28
N THR A 235 9.48 73.13 -9.21
CA THR A 235 8.25 73.91 -9.52
C THR A 235 7.04 73.01 -9.78
N ASP A 236 5.82 73.52 -9.52
CA ASP A 236 4.53 72.93 -9.92
C ASP A 236 4.28 73.07 -11.44
N ASN A 237 3.70 72.04 -12.09
CA ASN A 237 2.91 72.21 -13.33
C ASN A 237 2.10 70.94 -13.71
N PRO A 238 0.76 70.95 -13.66
CA PRO A 238 -0.09 69.90 -14.20
C PRO A 238 -0.63 70.27 -15.60
N GLN A 239 -0.49 69.36 -16.58
CA GLN A 239 -1.36 69.10 -17.75
C GLN A 239 -0.58 68.64 -19.00
N ARG A 240 -0.89 67.43 -19.49
CA ARG A 240 -1.02 67.17 -20.92
C ARG A 240 -2.01 66.03 -21.18
N GLN A 241 -2.87 66.21 -22.17
CA GLN A 241 -4.05 65.38 -22.43
C GLN A 241 -3.77 64.19 -23.35
N GLN A 242 -4.54 63.12 -23.12
CA GLN A 242 -5.25 62.27 -24.09
C GLN A 242 -4.56 61.93 -25.45
N MET A 243 -4.35 60.64 -25.69
CA MET A 243 -5.19 59.88 -26.64
C MET A 243 -5.05 58.35 -26.44
N SER A 244 -6.18 57.65 -26.66
CA SER A 244 -6.40 56.32 -27.27
C SER A 244 -5.20 55.38 -27.55
N GLU A 245 -5.31 54.05 -27.44
CA GLU A 245 -6.47 53.16 -27.17
C GLU A 245 -5.98 51.72 -26.86
N ALA A 246 -6.92 50.81 -26.57
CA ALA A 246 -6.83 49.33 -26.57
C ALA A 246 -6.71 48.57 -25.22
N GLY A 247 -7.88 48.31 -24.61
CA GLY A 247 -8.30 47.03 -23.98
C GLY A 247 -7.48 46.37 -22.84
N LEU A 248 -8.09 45.58 -21.93
CA LEU A 248 -9.51 45.32 -21.69
C LEU A 248 -9.63 44.64 -20.31
N HIS A 249 -9.91 45.40 -19.25
CA HIS A 249 -10.27 44.86 -17.94
C HIS A 249 -11.78 44.95 -17.75
N GLN A 250 -12.50 43.82 -17.88
CA GLN A 250 -13.89 43.74 -17.45
C GLN A 250 -14.12 42.55 -16.53
N ARG A 251 -14.17 42.86 -15.22
CA ARG A 251 -14.68 41.99 -14.16
C ARG A 251 -16.13 41.61 -14.50
N TYR A 252 -16.40 40.33 -14.71
CA TYR A 252 -17.76 39.83 -14.88
C TYR A 252 -18.33 39.44 -13.51
N GLN A 253 -19.53 39.93 -13.21
CA GLN A 253 -20.29 39.66 -12.00
C GLN A 253 -21.73 39.43 -12.45
N ALA A 254 -22.29 38.24 -12.19
CA ALA A 254 -23.63 37.86 -12.66
C ALA A 254 -24.63 37.79 -11.48
N PRO A 255 -25.94 38.10 -11.69
CA PRO A 255 -26.88 38.39 -10.62
C PRO A 255 -27.87 37.24 -10.31
N ASN A 256 -28.65 37.42 -9.25
CA ASN A 256 -29.69 36.49 -8.78
C ASN A 256 -31.01 36.53 -9.59
N SER A 257 -31.78 35.44 -9.44
CA SER A 257 -33.24 35.25 -9.69
C SER A 257 -33.74 35.15 -11.13
N VAL A 258 -34.36 34.00 -11.48
CA VAL A 258 -35.81 33.80 -11.76
C VAL A 258 -36.16 32.31 -11.46
N ALA A 259 -37.43 32.05 -11.16
CA ALA A 259 -38.08 30.86 -10.56
C ALA A 259 -37.87 29.44 -11.17
N GLU A 260 -38.28 28.46 -10.37
CA GLU A 260 -38.36 27.00 -10.64
C GLU A 260 -39.39 26.62 -11.72
N PRO A 261 -39.24 25.42 -12.32
CA PRO A 261 -40.36 24.48 -12.41
C PRO A 261 -40.13 23.18 -11.63
N GLU A 262 -41.25 22.51 -11.33
CA GLU A 262 -41.38 21.41 -10.36
C GLU A 262 -40.81 20.04 -10.82
N GLU A 263 -40.71 19.14 -9.83
CA GLU A 263 -40.65 17.68 -9.94
C GLU A 263 -39.60 17.01 -10.85
N PHE A 264 -38.45 16.67 -10.25
CA PHE A 264 -37.86 15.33 -10.43
C PHE A 264 -37.33 14.77 -9.11
N ALA A 265 -38.21 14.71 -8.10
CA ALA A 265 -37.95 14.05 -6.82
C ALA A 265 -37.99 12.52 -6.98
N GLY A 266 -36.92 11.94 -7.52
CA GLY A 266 -36.79 10.49 -7.69
C GLY A 266 -35.36 10.01 -7.95
N GLN A 267 -34.98 8.91 -7.29
CA GLN A 267 -33.84 8.05 -7.63
C GLN A 267 -32.40 8.58 -7.44
N ARG A 268 -32.15 9.50 -6.49
CA ARG A 268 -30.76 9.81 -6.05
C ARG A 268 -30.38 9.22 -4.68
N THR A 269 -31.12 8.23 -4.19
CA THR A 269 -30.97 7.69 -2.82
C THR A 269 -31.13 6.16 -2.71
N GLU A 270 -30.82 5.39 -3.77
CA GLU A 270 -30.98 3.92 -3.74
C GLU A 270 -29.76 3.10 -4.22
N SER A 271 -28.78 3.71 -4.89
CA SER A 271 -27.58 2.99 -5.37
C SER A 271 -26.44 2.87 -4.35
N SER A 272 -26.43 3.70 -3.29
CA SER A 272 -25.39 3.62 -2.25
C SER A 272 -25.74 2.65 -1.11
N ASP A 273 -27.02 2.36 -0.88
CA ASP A 273 -27.47 1.51 0.22
C ASP A 273 -27.62 0.03 -0.15
N ALA A 274 -27.64 -0.31 -1.45
CA ALA A 274 -27.75 -1.70 -1.92
C ALA A 274 -26.54 -2.59 -1.51
N VAL A 275 -25.36 -1.99 -1.35
CA VAL A 275 -24.11 -2.66 -0.91
C VAL A 275 -24.19 -3.12 0.56
N ALA A 276 -25.16 -2.63 1.34
CA ALA A 276 -25.18 -2.77 2.80
C ALA A 276 -25.75 -4.10 3.37
N SER A 277 -26.18 -5.05 2.54
CA SER A 277 -26.99 -6.21 2.99
C SER A 277 -26.23 -7.53 3.24
N SER A 278 -24.93 -7.60 2.96
CA SER A 278 -24.09 -8.80 3.22
C SER A 278 -23.24 -8.61 4.48
N ASN A 279 -23.71 -9.13 5.62
CA ASN A 279 -22.96 -9.28 6.89
C ASN A 279 -21.96 -8.15 7.22
N ARG A 280 -22.47 -6.94 7.50
CA ARG A 280 -21.68 -5.91 8.22
C ARG A 280 -21.07 -6.56 9.47
N LEU A 281 -19.74 -6.51 9.61
CA LEU A 281 -19.05 -6.84 10.86
C LEU A 281 -19.76 -6.12 12.01
N LYS A 282 -20.15 -6.88 13.05
CA LYS A 282 -21.22 -6.53 13.99
C LYS A 282 -20.74 -5.49 15.03
N GLY A 283 -20.51 -4.27 14.55
CA GLY A 283 -20.06 -3.10 15.32
C GLY A 283 -18.61 -3.17 15.79
N TRP A 284 -18.09 -2.01 16.21
CA TRP A 284 -16.75 -1.83 16.80
C TRP A 284 -16.45 -2.82 17.95
N LYS A 285 -17.49 -3.28 18.66
CA LYS A 285 -17.42 -4.32 19.70
C LYS A 285 -16.79 -5.63 19.20
N GLN A 286 -17.13 -6.10 18.00
CA GLN A 286 -16.52 -7.32 17.44
C GLN A 286 -15.07 -7.10 17.03
N GLY A 287 -14.73 -5.95 16.44
CA GLY A 287 -13.33 -5.61 16.13
C GLY A 287 -12.48 -5.55 17.40
N THR A 288 -12.99 -4.94 18.46
CA THR A 288 -12.34 -4.87 19.79
C THR A 288 -12.17 -6.26 20.39
N LEU A 289 -13.20 -7.12 20.31
CA LEU A 289 -13.11 -8.51 20.78
C LEU A 289 -12.00 -9.28 20.04
N ILE A 290 -11.98 -9.22 18.70
CA ILE A 290 -10.96 -9.89 17.88
C ILE A 290 -9.56 -9.39 18.23
N LEU A 291 -9.38 -8.07 18.40
CA LEU A 291 -8.10 -7.46 18.75
C LEU A 291 -7.61 -7.90 20.14
N ILE A 292 -8.50 -7.91 21.16
CA ILE A 292 -8.18 -8.40 22.50
C ILE A 292 -7.84 -9.90 22.44
N SER A 293 -8.65 -10.71 21.76
CA SER A 293 -8.39 -12.15 21.60
C SER A 293 -7.05 -12.42 20.92
N PHE A 294 -6.67 -11.61 19.92
CA PHE A 294 -5.37 -11.68 19.27
C PHE A 294 -4.22 -11.38 20.25
N PHE A 295 -4.27 -10.28 20.99
CA PHE A 295 -3.21 -9.94 21.96
C PHE A 295 -3.12 -10.93 23.13
N VAL A 296 -4.25 -11.46 23.60
CA VAL A 296 -4.27 -12.53 24.61
C VAL A 296 -3.63 -13.80 24.06
N ALA A 297 -4.02 -14.25 22.86
CA ALA A 297 -3.43 -15.41 22.21
C ALA A 297 -1.92 -15.21 21.97
N PHE A 298 -1.51 -14.03 21.50
CA PHE A 298 -0.10 -13.71 21.28
C PHE A 298 0.71 -13.76 22.58
N THR A 299 0.21 -13.14 23.64
CA THR A 299 0.85 -13.17 24.97
C THR A 299 0.97 -14.60 25.49
N VAL A 300 -0.09 -15.40 25.38
CA VAL A 300 -0.10 -16.81 25.81
C VAL A 300 0.92 -17.62 25.02
N VAL A 301 0.95 -17.54 23.68
CA VAL A 301 1.92 -18.29 22.85
C VAL A 301 3.36 -17.88 23.17
N MET A 302 3.63 -16.58 23.34
CA MET A 302 4.98 -16.10 23.66
C MET A 302 5.44 -16.47 25.07
N VAL A 303 4.55 -16.41 26.06
CA VAL A 303 4.86 -16.88 27.43
C VAL A 303 5.13 -18.38 27.43
N LEU A 304 4.27 -19.19 26.79
CA LEU A 304 4.47 -20.65 26.69
C LEU A 304 5.77 -21.01 25.96
N ARG A 305 6.14 -20.27 24.90
CA ARG A 305 7.44 -20.40 24.21
C ARG A 305 8.62 -20.09 25.13
N GLY A 306 8.48 -19.14 26.05
CA GLY A 306 9.53 -18.76 27.01
C GLY A 306 9.63 -19.63 28.26
N THR A 307 8.52 -20.17 28.77
CA THR A 307 8.47 -20.84 30.09
C THR A 307 8.45 -22.37 30.04
N LEU A 308 8.03 -22.99 28.93
CA LEU A 308 8.00 -24.45 28.82
C LEU A 308 9.36 -25.03 28.40
N SER A 309 10.02 -25.69 29.35
CA SER A 309 11.14 -26.61 29.10
C SER A 309 10.59 -28.00 28.73
N GLY A 310 10.68 -28.40 27.45
CA GLY A 310 10.13 -29.66 26.94
C GLY A 310 8.98 -29.49 25.94
N ARG A 311 9.04 -28.44 25.10
CA ARG A 311 8.05 -28.17 24.04
C ARG A 311 8.12 -29.23 22.93
N SER A 312 7.00 -29.43 22.24
CA SER A 312 6.97 -30.28 21.05
C SER A 312 7.48 -29.50 19.84
N ARG A 313 8.18 -30.18 18.93
CA ARG A 313 8.69 -29.59 17.68
C ARG A 313 7.63 -28.80 16.90
N GLY A 314 6.41 -29.32 16.82
CA GLY A 314 5.29 -28.64 16.15
C GLY A 314 4.85 -27.34 16.83
N PHE A 315 4.94 -27.25 18.16
CA PHE A 315 4.65 -26.01 18.87
C PHE A 315 5.71 -24.94 18.59
N ASP A 316 6.98 -25.32 18.51
CA ASP A 316 8.07 -24.38 18.27
C ASP A 316 8.03 -23.81 16.84
N VAL A 317 7.80 -24.67 15.83
CA VAL A 317 7.51 -24.24 14.45
C VAL A 317 6.30 -23.29 14.42
N PHE A 318 5.20 -23.67 15.07
CA PHE A 318 4.00 -22.82 15.13
C PHE A 318 4.30 -21.45 15.78
N ALA A 319 4.97 -21.43 16.92
CA ALA A 319 5.26 -20.20 17.67
C ALA A 319 6.25 -19.30 16.90
N ASN A 320 7.23 -19.88 16.22
CA ASN A 320 8.17 -19.16 15.35
C ASN A 320 7.46 -18.56 14.12
N LEU A 321 6.60 -19.32 13.42
CA LEU A 321 5.79 -18.81 12.30
C LEU A 321 4.77 -17.76 12.75
N PHE A 322 4.14 -17.94 13.91
CA PHE A 322 3.16 -17.01 14.46
C PHE A 322 3.81 -15.68 14.89
N LEU A 323 5.01 -15.73 15.49
CA LEU A 323 5.82 -14.56 15.78
C LEU A 323 6.22 -13.82 14.49
N ALA A 324 6.79 -14.53 13.52
CA ALA A 324 7.19 -13.96 12.23
C ALA A 324 6.01 -13.30 11.52
N GLY A 325 4.88 -14.02 11.38
CA GLY A 325 3.65 -13.52 10.74
C GLY A 325 3.07 -12.27 11.40
N THR A 326 3.25 -12.11 12.71
CA THR A 326 2.80 -10.93 13.47
C THR A 326 3.69 -9.70 13.25
N ILE A 327 5.02 -9.91 13.19
CA ILE A 327 6.04 -8.85 13.17
C ILE A 327 6.37 -8.34 11.76
N ILE A 328 6.09 -9.13 10.71
CA ILE A 328 6.33 -8.72 9.32
C ILE A 328 5.60 -7.40 9.00
N PHE A 329 6.36 -6.36 8.68
CA PHE A 329 5.87 -5.17 7.99
C PHE A 329 6.51 -5.13 6.59
N GLY A 330 5.68 -5.05 5.55
CA GLY A 330 6.14 -4.99 4.16
C GLY A 330 6.20 -6.34 3.44
N GLY A 331 6.92 -6.36 2.31
CA GLY A 331 7.01 -7.50 1.38
C GLY A 331 8.20 -8.43 1.60
N GLY A 332 8.44 -9.29 0.61
CA GLY A 332 9.50 -10.32 0.61
C GLY A 332 10.88 -9.93 1.17
N PRO A 333 11.43 -8.72 0.90
CA PRO A 333 12.75 -8.33 1.42
C PRO A 333 12.88 -8.32 2.96
N VAL A 334 11.79 -8.07 3.69
CA VAL A 334 11.77 -8.10 5.17
C VAL A 334 11.45 -9.51 5.68
N VAL A 335 10.65 -10.27 4.92
CA VAL A 335 10.20 -11.62 5.27
C VAL A 335 11.34 -12.65 5.21
N ILE A 336 12.17 -12.60 4.16
CA ILE A 336 13.19 -13.62 3.90
C ILE A 336 14.25 -13.70 5.04
N PRO A 337 14.84 -12.60 5.54
CA PRO A 337 15.77 -12.65 6.66
C PRO A 337 15.13 -13.20 7.95
N LEU A 338 13.89 -12.80 8.25
CA LEU A 338 13.16 -13.27 9.43
C LEU A 338 12.84 -14.78 9.35
N LEU A 339 12.41 -15.28 8.17
CA LEU A 339 12.19 -16.71 7.98
C LEU A 339 13.50 -17.51 8.03
N ARG A 340 14.61 -16.96 7.54
CA ARG A 340 15.93 -17.59 7.70
C ARG A 340 16.29 -17.73 9.17
N GLU A 341 16.11 -16.67 9.97
CA GLU A 341 16.41 -16.69 11.40
C GLU A 341 15.51 -17.68 12.16
N TYR A 342 14.19 -17.60 11.98
CA TYR A 342 13.24 -18.39 12.77
C TYR A 342 12.99 -19.82 12.28
N VAL A 343 13.45 -20.17 11.07
CA VAL A 343 13.28 -21.51 10.48
C VAL A 343 14.62 -22.18 10.19
N VAL A 344 15.55 -21.51 9.50
CA VAL A 344 16.81 -22.14 9.07
C VAL A 344 17.85 -22.17 10.19
N ALA A 345 18.02 -21.08 10.95
CA ALA A 345 19.02 -21.02 12.03
C ALA A 345 18.64 -21.91 13.24
N GLU A 346 17.35 -22.17 13.43
CA GLU A 346 16.80 -23.07 14.46
C GLU A 346 16.87 -24.57 14.04
N GLY A 347 17.27 -24.87 12.80
CA GLY A 347 17.54 -26.24 12.33
C GLY A 347 16.30 -27.10 12.05
N TRP A 348 15.24 -26.51 11.50
CA TRP A 348 13.98 -27.19 11.12
C TRP A 348 14.03 -27.93 9.79
#